data_AF-A0A3D3K923-F1
#
_entry.id   AF-A0A3D3K923-F1
#
_cell.length_a   1.000
_cell.length_b   1.000
_cell.length_c   1.000
_cell.angle_alpha   90.00
_cell.angle_beta   90.00
_cell.angle_gamma   90.00
#
_symmetry.space_group_name_H-M   'P 1'
#
loop_
_entity.id
_entity.type
_entity.pdbx_description
1 polymer ?
#
loop_
_entity_poly.entity_id
_entity_poly.type
_entity_poly.pdbx_seq_one_letter_code
_entity_poly.pdbx_strand_id
1 'polypeptide(L)'
;MKRIHLLAAALLFGVACDGPQSEPLTLWYDRPAAHWEETLPLGNGRLGAMPDGGILHEHFVLNDITCWSGSEQPTANPEALDYLPRIRELLLAGRNLEAQRMMYRHFVCSGGGSAEAAYGSYEMLGRLDFDFALDTVGLARYGRGLNISDATAWTRFEAGGVAYQRDCFVSRTDDVVAIRLRASQRGALTFRMTLSRPSCAETEAAGDRL
;
A
#
# COMPACT_ATOMS: atom_id res chain seq x y z
N MET A 1 -35.43 -44.05 62.51
CA MET A 1 -34.14 -44.34 61.84
C MET A 1 -33.94 -43.29 60.75
N LYS A 2 -32.90 -42.44 60.87
CA LYS A 2 -32.67 -41.27 60.01
C LYS A 2 -32.08 -41.70 58.67
N ARG A 3 -32.66 -41.24 57.55
CA ARG A 3 -32.12 -41.42 56.19
C ARG A 3 -31.11 -40.31 55.91
N ILE A 4 -29.88 -40.69 55.58
CA ILE A 4 -28.80 -39.78 55.17
C ILE A 4 -28.79 -39.76 53.64
N HIS A 5 -28.93 -38.58 53.04
CA HIS A 5 -28.74 -38.37 51.61
C HIS A 5 -27.33 -37.83 51.38
N LEU A 6 -26.48 -38.58 50.69
CA LEU A 6 -25.18 -38.12 50.20
C LEU A 6 -25.40 -37.44 48.83
N LEU A 7 -25.13 -36.14 48.73
CA LEU A 7 -24.96 -35.47 47.44
C LEU A 7 -23.49 -35.57 47.04
N ALA A 8 -23.21 -36.22 45.91
CA ALA A 8 -21.90 -36.18 45.27
C ALA A 8 -21.87 -35.01 44.27
N ALA A 9 -21.06 -34.00 44.55
CA ALA A 9 -20.76 -32.93 43.61
C ALA A 9 -19.57 -33.35 42.75
N ALA A 10 -19.80 -33.59 41.46
CA ALA A 10 -18.74 -33.83 40.49
C ALA A 10 -18.20 -32.49 39.98
N LEU A 11 -16.97 -32.15 40.36
CA LEU A 11 -16.21 -31.04 39.77
C LEU A 11 -15.64 -31.49 38.42
N LEU A 12 -16.26 -31.04 37.34
CA LEU A 12 -15.71 -31.15 35.99
C LEU A 12 -14.65 -30.05 35.81
N PHE A 13 -13.38 -30.42 35.91
CA PHE A 13 -12.29 -29.61 35.39
C PHE A 13 -12.33 -29.70 33.86
N GLY A 14 -12.95 -28.71 33.22
CA GLY A 14 -12.83 -28.50 31.79
C GLY A 14 -11.40 -28.07 31.48
N VAL A 15 -10.59 -28.98 30.95
CA VAL A 15 -9.34 -28.61 30.28
C VAL A 15 -9.74 -27.91 29.00
N ALA A 16 -9.64 -26.58 28.98
CA ALA A 16 -9.71 -25.83 27.75
C ALA A 16 -8.47 -26.21 26.93
N CYS A 17 -8.69 -26.93 25.83
CA CYS A 17 -7.67 -27.11 24.82
C CYS A 17 -7.54 -25.77 24.09
N ASP A 18 -6.61 -24.92 24.52
CA ASP A 18 -6.13 -23.85 23.67
C ASP A 18 -5.45 -24.53 22.47
N GLY A 19 -6.09 -24.40 21.30
CA GLY A 19 -5.47 -24.80 20.04
C GLY A 19 -4.17 -24.02 19.81
N PRO A 20 -3.26 -24.50 18.96
CA PRO A 20 -2.02 -23.77 18.68
C PRO A 20 -2.37 -22.36 18.20
N GLN A 21 -1.93 -21.34 18.96
CA GLN A 21 -1.95 -19.96 18.48
C GLN A 21 -1.04 -19.91 17.25
N SER A 22 -1.64 -19.68 16.08
CA SER A 22 -0.87 -19.40 14.88
C SER A 22 -0.09 -18.11 15.13
N GLU A 23 1.23 -18.19 15.14
CA GLU A 23 2.09 -17.00 15.16
C GLU A 23 1.67 -16.08 14.00
N PRO A 24 1.51 -14.77 14.25
CA PRO A 24 1.09 -13.83 13.23
C PRO A 24 2.11 -13.80 12.09
N LEU A 25 1.63 -14.03 10.86
CA LEU A 25 2.48 -14.01 9.67
C LEU A 25 3.02 -12.61 9.47
N THR A 26 4.31 -12.41 9.71
CA THR A 26 4.92 -11.08 9.76
C THR A 26 6.10 -11.00 8.82
N LEU A 27 6.13 -9.97 7.97
CA LEU A 27 7.36 -9.50 7.33
C LEU A 27 8.07 -8.58 8.31
N TRP A 28 9.36 -8.77 8.56
CA TRP A 28 10.09 -7.97 9.55
C TRP A 28 11.48 -7.57 9.04
N TYR A 29 11.93 -6.39 9.46
CA TYR A 29 13.19 -5.78 9.08
C TYR A 29 13.79 -5.00 10.26
N ASP A 30 15.12 -4.97 10.35
CA ASP A 30 15.90 -4.32 11.41
C ASP A 30 16.49 -2.97 10.98
N ARG A 31 16.08 -2.46 9.82
CA ARG A 31 16.48 -1.15 9.28
C ARG A 31 15.36 -0.51 8.46
N PRO A 32 15.35 0.83 8.33
CA PRO A 32 14.48 1.53 7.39
C PRO A 32 14.67 1.03 5.95
N ALA A 33 13.64 1.20 5.13
CA ALA A 33 13.76 0.95 3.70
C ALA A 33 14.72 1.96 3.05
N ALA A 34 15.67 1.46 2.27
CA ALA A 34 16.58 2.29 1.48
C ALA A 34 16.05 2.58 0.06
N HIS A 35 15.16 1.72 -0.43
CA HIS A 35 14.53 1.80 -1.75
C HIS A 35 13.01 1.63 -1.63
N TRP A 36 12.28 2.09 -2.64
CA TRP A 36 10.82 2.00 -2.63
C TRP A 36 10.32 0.55 -2.56
N GLU A 37 11.00 -0.38 -3.23
CA GLU A 37 10.69 -1.80 -3.25
C GLU A 37 10.85 -2.46 -1.87
N GLU A 38 11.60 -1.84 -0.96
CA GLU A 38 11.74 -2.32 0.40
C GLU A 38 10.58 -1.85 1.30
N THR A 39 9.74 -0.88 0.89
CA THR A 39 8.63 -0.35 1.70
C THR A 39 7.50 -1.38 1.93
N LEU A 40 6.65 -1.15 2.94
CA LEU A 40 5.61 -2.11 3.32
C LEU A 40 4.25 -1.74 2.68
N PRO A 41 3.72 -2.55 1.75
CA PRO A 41 2.46 -2.21 1.08
C PRO A 41 1.24 -2.44 1.98
N LEU A 42 0.40 -1.42 2.07
CA LEU A 42 -0.90 -1.46 2.72
C LEU A 42 -1.97 -0.98 1.74
N GLY A 43 -3.19 -1.52 1.83
CA GLY A 43 -4.29 -1.01 1.02
C GLY A 43 -5.65 -1.63 1.28
N ASN A 44 -6.69 -0.88 0.92
CA ASN A 44 -8.10 -1.30 0.99
C ASN A 44 -8.71 -1.53 -0.40
N GLY A 45 -7.88 -1.78 -1.41
CA GLY A 45 -8.31 -1.99 -2.81
C GLY A 45 -8.63 -0.71 -3.58
N ARG A 46 -8.77 0.43 -2.90
CA ARG A 46 -8.83 1.77 -3.53
C ARG A 46 -7.61 2.59 -3.12
N LEU A 47 -7.49 2.87 -1.83
CA LEU A 47 -6.38 3.58 -1.22
C LEU A 47 -5.22 2.63 -0.94
N GLY A 48 -4.01 3.13 -1.14
CA GLY A 48 -2.76 2.45 -0.80
C GLY A 48 -1.80 3.38 -0.05
N ALA A 49 -1.01 2.81 0.85
CA ALA A 49 0.04 3.50 1.58
C ALA A 49 1.27 2.61 1.72
N MET A 50 2.46 3.20 1.59
CA MET A 50 3.73 2.47 1.69
C MET A 50 4.74 3.21 2.56
N PRO A 51 4.77 2.97 3.89
CA PRO A 51 5.78 3.54 4.78
C PRO A 51 7.19 2.95 4.58
N ASP A 52 8.19 3.81 4.65
CA ASP A 52 9.61 3.45 4.66
C ASP A 52 10.19 3.22 6.08
N GLY A 53 9.47 3.61 7.13
CA GLY A 53 9.88 3.43 8.52
C GLY A 53 11.12 4.22 8.92
N GLY A 54 11.44 5.32 8.23
CA GLY A 54 12.61 6.14 8.57
C GLY A 54 12.50 6.82 9.94
N ILE A 55 13.63 7.04 10.63
CA ILE A 55 13.64 7.45 12.04
C ILE A 55 13.34 8.95 12.20
N LEU A 56 14.16 9.81 11.58
CA LEU A 56 13.99 11.26 11.62
C LEU A 56 13.05 11.75 10.52
N HIS A 57 13.12 11.12 9.35
CA HIS A 57 12.28 11.40 8.19
C HIS A 57 11.57 10.11 7.83
N GLU A 58 10.25 10.10 7.83
CA GLU A 58 9.46 8.97 7.35
C GLU A 58 8.65 9.40 6.14
N HIS A 59 8.71 8.59 5.10
CA HIS A 59 8.03 8.83 3.84
C HIS A 59 6.95 7.77 3.62
N PHE A 60 5.76 8.25 3.27
CA PHE A 60 4.65 7.43 2.80
C PHE A 60 4.40 7.75 1.33
N VAL A 61 4.49 6.74 0.47
CA VAL A 61 3.90 6.82 -0.87
C VAL A 61 2.41 6.52 -0.75
N LEU A 62 1.58 7.44 -1.22
CA LEU A 62 0.12 7.31 -1.22
C LEU A 62 -0.37 7.04 -2.64
N ASN A 63 -1.36 6.16 -2.75
CA ASN A 63 -1.96 5.74 -4.01
C ASN A 63 -3.49 5.71 -3.90
N ASP A 64 -4.14 6.01 -5.03
CA ASP A 64 -5.56 5.78 -5.27
C ASP A 64 -5.71 5.06 -6.61
N ILE A 65 -6.50 4.00 -6.68
CA ILE A 65 -6.70 3.21 -7.90
C ILE A 65 -7.26 4.02 -9.09
N THR A 66 -7.96 5.13 -8.82
CA THR A 66 -8.54 5.99 -9.87
C THR A 66 -7.62 7.13 -10.28
N CYS A 67 -6.41 7.24 -9.71
CA CYS A 67 -5.48 8.31 -10.04
C CYS A 67 -4.74 8.02 -11.35
N TRP A 68 -5.33 8.42 -12.47
CA TRP A 68 -4.77 8.26 -13.80
C TRP A 68 -4.65 9.62 -14.48
N SER A 69 -3.59 9.81 -15.25
CA SER A 69 -3.50 10.87 -16.25
C SER A 69 -4.24 10.47 -17.52
N GLY A 70 -4.31 11.37 -18.50
CA GLY A 70 -4.99 11.13 -19.78
C GLY A 70 -6.45 11.54 -19.80
N SER A 71 -7.13 11.14 -20.85
CA SER A 71 -8.53 11.49 -21.13
C SER A 71 -9.16 10.45 -22.05
N GLU A 72 -10.49 10.50 -22.21
CA GLU A 72 -11.14 9.67 -23.21
C GLU A 72 -10.59 9.98 -24.62
N GLN A 73 -10.34 8.92 -25.41
CA GLN A 73 -9.88 9.03 -26.80
C GLN A 73 -10.65 8.05 -27.69
N PRO A 74 -11.17 8.49 -28.84
CA PRO A 74 -11.68 7.58 -29.86
C PRO A 74 -10.52 6.78 -30.49
N THR A 75 -10.39 5.51 -30.10
CA THR A 75 -9.30 4.63 -30.57
C THR A 75 -9.70 3.73 -31.73
N ALA A 76 -10.99 3.70 -32.09
CA ALA A 76 -11.49 2.87 -33.17
C ALA A 76 -10.86 3.28 -34.52
N ASN A 77 -10.27 2.31 -35.22
CA ASN A 77 -9.75 2.47 -36.56
C ASN A 77 -10.62 1.69 -37.56
N PRO A 78 -11.51 2.36 -38.33
CA PRO A 78 -12.35 1.71 -39.32
C PRO A 78 -11.56 1.01 -40.43
N GLU A 79 -10.39 1.54 -40.82
CA GLU A 79 -9.53 0.98 -41.88
C GLU A 79 -9.03 -0.42 -41.52
N ALA A 80 -8.84 -0.71 -40.22
CA ALA A 80 -8.33 -2.01 -39.76
C ALA A 80 -9.16 -3.20 -40.30
N LEU A 81 -10.48 -3.03 -40.42
CA LEU A 81 -11.39 -4.06 -40.94
C LEU A 81 -11.08 -4.44 -42.39
N ASP A 82 -10.69 -3.47 -43.22
CA ASP A 82 -10.43 -3.69 -44.65
C ASP A 82 -9.18 -4.54 -44.88
N TYR A 83 -8.19 -4.44 -43.98
CA TYR A 83 -6.93 -5.18 -44.08
C TYR A 83 -6.94 -6.54 -43.38
N LEU A 84 -7.94 -6.81 -42.52
CA LEU A 84 -8.04 -8.07 -41.78
C LEU A 84 -8.05 -9.32 -42.67
N PRO A 85 -8.79 -9.38 -43.80
CA PRO A 85 -8.77 -10.53 -44.69
C PRO A 85 -7.36 -10.79 -45.24
N ARG A 86 -6.67 -9.75 -45.67
CA ARG A 86 -5.34 -9.87 -46.28
C ARG A 86 -4.27 -10.30 -45.28
N ILE A 87 -4.34 -9.81 -44.04
CA ILE A 87 -3.45 -10.25 -42.95
C ILE A 87 -3.63 -11.75 -42.70
N ARG A 88 -4.89 -12.24 -42.64
CA ARG A 88 -5.20 -13.67 -42.44
C ARG A 88 -4.65 -14.54 -43.57
N GLU A 89 -4.81 -14.11 -44.83
CA GLU A 89 -4.24 -14.81 -45.98
C GLU A 89 -2.72 -14.95 -45.88
N LEU A 90 -2.02 -13.88 -45.52
CA LEU A 90 -0.55 -13.89 -45.37
C LEU A 90 -0.11 -14.86 -44.27
N LEU A 91 -0.82 -14.91 -43.14
CA LEU A 91 -0.53 -15.85 -42.04
C LEU A 91 -0.75 -17.31 -42.48
N LEU A 92 -1.88 -17.60 -43.15
CA LEU A 92 -2.19 -18.95 -43.65
C LEU A 92 -1.19 -19.44 -44.72
N ALA A 93 -0.62 -18.51 -45.48
CA ALA A 93 0.44 -18.78 -46.45
C ALA A 93 1.85 -18.87 -45.82
N GLY A 94 1.98 -18.74 -44.49
CA GLY A 94 3.27 -18.76 -43.78
C GLY A 94 4.12 -17.49 -43.94
N ARG A 95 3.57 -16.41 -44.52
CA ARG A 95 4.26 -15.13 -44.79
C ARG A 95 4.18 -14.18 -43.59
N ASN A 96 4.69 -14.63 -42.45
CA ASN A 96 4.50 -13.97 -41.15
C ASN A 96 5.07 -12.53 -41.09
N LEU A 97 6.27 -12.29 -41.65
CA LEU A 97 6.87 -10.95 -41.65
C LEU A 97 6.05 -9.94 -42.44
N GLU A 98 5.41 -10.37 -43.53
CA GLU A 98 4.57 -9.49 -44.34
C GLU A 98 3.24 -9.22 -43.66
N ALA A 99 2.65 -10.24 -43.03
CA ALA A 99 1.47 -10.08 -42.20
C ALA A 99 1.73 -9.08 -41.05
N GLN A 100 2.86 -9.20 -40.35
CA GLN A 100 3.24 -8.29 -39.27
C GLN A 100 3.40 -6.85 -39.76
N ARG A 101 4.10 -6.64 -40.88
CA ARG A 101 4.27 -5.28 -41.46
C ARG A 101 2.93 -4.65 -41.81
N MET A 102 2.00 -5.43 -42.36
CA MET A 102 0.66 -4.96 -42.69
C MET A 102 -0.15 -4.62 -41.43
N MET A 103 -0.08 -5.46 -40.40
CA MET A 103 -0.73 -5.24 -39.11
C MET A 103 -0.22 -3.96 -38.43
N TYR A 104 1.09 -3.75 -38.36
CA TYR A 104 1.67 -2.55 -37.75
C TYR A 104 1.35 -1.25 -38.49
N ARG A 105 1.00 -1.32 -39.77
CA ARG A 105 0.65 -0.13 -40.56
C ARG A 105 -0.84 0.20 -40.49
N HIS A 106 -1.70 -0.81 -40.59
CA HIS A 106 -3.13 -0.59 -40.82
C HIS A 106 -4.03 -1.09 -39.69
N PHE A 107 -3.50 -1.89 -38.77
CA PHE A 107 -4.24 -2.50 -37.67
C PHE A 107 -3.82 -1.91 -36.31
N VAL A 108 -3.62 -0.60 -36.30
CA VAL A 108 -3.30 0.21 -35.11
C VAL A 108 -4.51 1.05 -34.71
N CYS A 109 -4.60 1.42 -33.43
CA CYS A 109 -5.64 2.33 -32.95
C CYS A 109 -5.54 3.69 -33.65
N SER A 110 -6.69 4.36 -33.80
CA SER A 110 -6.73 5.77 -34.17
C SER A 110 -6.18 6.64 -33.03
N GLY A 111 -5.67 7.82 -33.38
CA GLY A 111 -4.97 8.72 -32.44
C GLY A 111 -3.49 8.35 -32.26
N GLY A 112 -2.75 9.13 -31.48
CA GLY A 112 -1.32 8.85 -31.24
C GLY A 112 -1.04 7.75 -30.22
N GLY A 113 -2.09 7.08 -29.71
CA GLY A 113 -1.96 5.94 -28.79
C GLY A 113 -1.15 6.28 -27.54
N SER A 114 -0.35 5.33 -27.05
CA SER A 114 0.47 5.51 -25.84
C SER A 114 1.58 6.57 -25.97
N ALA A 115 1.78 7.13 -27.17
CA ALA A 115 2.71 8.22 -27.39
C ALA A 115 2.07 9.61 -27.19
N GLU A 116 0.74 9.68 -27.08
CA GLU A 116 -0.01 10.91 -26.84
C GLU A 116 -0.52 11.02 -25.41
N ALA A 117 -0.63 12.28 -24.94
CA ALA A 117 -1.07 12.59 -23.58
C ALA A 117 -2.46 12.03 -23.23
N ALA A 118 -3.32 11.79 -24.22
CA ALA A 118 -4.68 11.28 -24.00
C ALA A 118 -4.70 9.84 -23.46
N TYR A 119 -3.71 8.99 -23.77
CA TYR A 119 -3.68 7.60 -23.29
C TYR A 119 -3.48 7.52 -21.77
N GLY A 120 -2.64 8.39 -21.23
CA GLY A 120 -2.37 8.49 -19.80
C GLY A 120 -1.56 7.34 -19.20
N SER A 121 -1.30 7.46 -17.91
CA SER A 121 -0.60 6.50 -17.07
C SER A 121 -1.16 6.52 -15.66
N TYR A 122 -0.93 5.45 -14.91
CA TYR A 122 -1.20 5.43 -13.49
C TYR A 122 -0.28 6.43 -12.79
N GLU A 123 -0.84 7.26 -11.90
CA GLU A 123 -0.11 8.28 -11.18
C GLU A 123 -0.21 8.06 -9.67
N MET A 124 0.87 8.37 -8.95
CA MET A 124 0.84 8.38 -7.49
C MET A 124 -0.15 9.44 -6.97
N LEU A 125 -0.91 9.14 -5.92
CA LEU A 125 -1.80 10.13 -5.30
C LEU A 125 -0.99 11.29 -4.72
N GLY A 126 0.09 10.97 -4.03
CA GLY A 126 1.01 11.94 -3.45
C GLY A 126 2.02 11.28 -2.51
N ARG A 127 2.76 12.13 -1.79
CA ARG A 127 3.69 11.75 -0.73
C ARG A 127 3.27 12.42 0.56
N LEU A 128 3.20 11.65 1.63
CA LEU A 128 3.00 12.16 2.99
C LEU A 128 4.29 11.98 3.78
N ASP A 129 4.85 13.09 4.22
CA ASP A 129 6.14 13.14 4.91
C ASP A 129 5.98 13.55 6.36
N PHE A 130 6.75 12.90 7.22
CA PHE A 130 6.91 13.28 8.61
C PHE A 130 8.37 13.60 8.89
N ASP A 131 8.64 14.85 9.30
CA ASP A 131 9.94 15.28 9.82
C ASP A 131 9.87 15.36 11.35
N PHE A 132 10.45 14.38 12.03
CA PHE A 132 10.43 14.29 13.48
C PHE A 132 11.58 15.08 14.12
N ALA A 133 11.23 15.90 15.12
CA ALA A 133 12.21 16.53 16.00
C ALA A 133 12.40 15.63 17.24
N LEU A 134 13.34 14.69 17.17
CA LEU A 134 13.70 13.79 18.27
C LEU A 134 15.23 13.71 18.46
N ASP A 135 15.65 13.45 19.70
CA ASP A 135 17.05 13.16 20.01
C ASP A 135 17.38 11.71 19.65
N THR A 136 18.39 11.52 18.78
CA THR A 136 18.81 10.19 18.32
C THR A 136 19.92 9.56 19.17
N VAL A 137 20.33 10.24 20.26
CA VAL A 137 21.30 9.67 21.21
C VAL A 137 20.78 8.33 21.74
N GLY A 138 21.66 7.32 21.71
CA GLY A 138 21.32 5.97 22.18
C GLY A 138 20.29 5.25 21.33
N LEU A 139 20.19 5.58 20.03
CA LEU A 139 19.31 4.87 19.09
C LEU A 139 19.51 3.35 19.20
N ALA A 140 18.43 2.64 19.53
CA ALA A 140 18.45 1.20 19.73
C ALA A 140 17.09 0.57 19.39
N ARG A 141 17.06 -0.77 19.38
CA ARG A 141 15.83 -1.58 19.24
C ARG A 141 14.97 -1.20 18.04
N TYR A 142 15.61 -0.77 16.95
CA TYR A 142 14.89 -0.51 15.72
C TYR A 142 14.30 -1.82 15.19
N GLY A 143 13.04 -1.75 14.77
CA GLY A 143 12.40 -2.77 13.97
C GLY A 143 11.22 -2.19 13.23
N ARG A 144 10.94 -2.73 12.05
CA ARG A 144 9.71 -2.45 11.31
C ARG A 144 9.16 -3.73 10.71
N GLY A 145 7.86 -3.78 10.46
CA GLY A 145 7.25 -4.96 9.88
C GLY A 145 5.81 -4.77 9.47
N LEU A 146 5.31 -5.74 8.70
CA LEU A 146 3.92 -5.85 8.27
C LEU A 146 3.35 -7.14 8.86
N ASN A 147 2.37 -7.00 9.74
CA ASN A 147 1.56 -8.13 10.18
C ASN A 147 0.51 -8.41 9.10
N ILE A 148 0.66 -9.53 8.40
CA ILE A 148 -0.23 -9.96 7.33
C ILE A 148 -1.58 -10.41 7.90
N SER A 149 -1.61 -10.89 9.14
CA SER A 149 -2.83 -11.41 9.78
C SER A 149 -3.84 -10.31 10.13
N ASP A 150 -3.39 -9.09 10.42
CA ASP A 150 -4.25 -7.94 10.74
C ASP A 150 -4.08 -6.73 9.80
N ALA A 151 -3.22 -6.85 8.78
CA ALA A 151 -2.91 -5.82 7.79
C ALA A 151 -2.36 -4.51 8.39
N THR A 152 -1.57 -4.60 9.47
CA THR A 152 -0.94 -3.43 10.11
C THR A 152 0.56 -3.40 9.87
N ALA A 153 1.06 -2.30 9.31
CA ALA A 153 2.48 -1.99 9.30
C ALA A 153 2.87 -1.28 10.61
N TRP A 154 4.04 -1.61 11.15
CA TRP A 154 4.57 -1.00 12.37
C TRP A 154 6.04 -0.65 12.23
N THR A 155 6.45 0.40 12.94
CA THR A 155 7.85 0.80 13.15
C THR A 155 8.05 1.09 14.63
N ARG A 156 9.13 0.58 15.23
CA ARG A 156 9.46 0.73 16.65
C ARG A 156 10.95 1.01 16.80
N PHE A 157 11.31 1.89 17.73
CA PHE A 157 12.70 2.16 18.11
C PHE A 157 12.77 2.91 19.43
N GLU A 158 13.94 2.94 20.05
CA GLU A 158 14.26 3.76 21.23
C GLU A 158 15.28 4.82 20.84
N ALA A 159 15.07 6.06 21.27
CA ALA A 159 15.99 7.18 21.06
C ALA A 159 15.83 8.20 22.19
N GLY A 160 16.94 8.75 22.72
CA GLY A 160 16.90 9.73 23.82
C GLY A 160 16.25 9.20 25.10
N GLY A 161 16.26 7.88 25.32
CA GLY A 161 15.54 7.23 26.44
C GLY A 161 14.01 7.19 26.28
N VAL A 162 13.48 7.48 25.09
CA VAL A 162 12.06 7.41 24.75
C VAL A 162 11.83 6.27 23.77
N ALA A 163 10.80 5.46 24.01
CA ALA A 163 10.36 4.44 23.06
C ALA A 163 9.31 5.03 22.13
N TYR A 164 9.52 4.89 20.83
CA TYR A 164 8.64 5.36 19.77
C TYR A 164 7.99 4.17 19.07
N GLN A 165 6.70 4.32 18.74
CA GLN A 165 5.99 3.36 17.91
C GLN A 165 5.09 4.09 16.92
N ARG A 166 5.10 3.60 15.68
CA ARG A 166 4.22 4.05 14.61
C ARG A 166 3.50 2.83 14.08
N ASP A 167 2.18 2.92 13.96
CA ASP A 167 1.38 1.89 13.28
C ASP A 167 0.61 2.54 12.14
N CYS A 168 0.48 1.83 11.04
CA CYS A 168 -0.27 2.26 9.87
C CYS A 168 -1.13 1.11 9.35
N PHE A 169 -2.37 1.41 8.98
CA PHE A 169 -3.24 0.51 8.23
C PHE A 169 -4.16 1.32 7.32
N VAL A 170 -4.77 0.63 6.34
CA VAL A 170 -5.75 1.25 5.44
C VAL A 170 -7.10 0.58 5.68
N SER A 171 -8.02 1.31 6.30
CA SER A 171 -9.34 0.80 6.65
C SER A 171 -10.17 0.57 5.40
N ARG A 172 -10.69 -0.64 5.23
CA ARG A 172 -11.68 -0.93 4.18
C ARG A 172 -13.08 -0.45 4.55
N THR A 173 -13.44 -0.48 5.83
CA THR A 173 -14.77 -0.08 6.29
C THR A 173 -14.96 1.43 6.28
N ASP A 174 -13.91 2.17 6.65
CA ASP A 174 -13.98 3.63 6.80
C ASP A 174 -13.33 4.37 5.63
N ASP A 175 -12.68 3.63 4.72
CA ASP A 175 -12.04 4.14 3.51
C ASP A 175 -11.01 5.26 3.76
N VAL A 176 -10.13 5.03 4.75
CA VAL A 176 -9.08 5.95 5.18
C VAL A 176 -7.74 5.25 5.38
N VAL A 177 -6.65 5.98 5.18
CA VAL A 177 -5.32 5.62 5.69
C VAL A 177 -5.21 6.14 7.12
N ALA A 178 -4.97 5.26 8.10
CA ALA A 178 -4.86 5.62 9.50
C ALA A 178 -3.42 5.42 9.98
N ILE A 179 -2.82 6.49 10.50
CA ILE A 179 -1.45 6.49 11.05
C ILE A 179 -1.53 6.85 12.53
N ARG A 180 -0.99 5.99 13.40
CA ARG A 180 -0.96 6.21 14.84
C ARG A 180 0.48 6.33 15.33
N LEU A 181 0.82 7.52 15.83
CA LEU A 181 2.13 7.84 16.39
C LEU A 181 2.08 7.79 17.93
N ARG A 182 3.05 7.13 18.56
CA ARG A 182 3.17 6.99 20.02
C ARG A 182 4.59 7.23 20.49
N ALA A 183 4.71 7.83 21.67
CA ALA A 183 5.95 7.97 22.42
C ALA A 183 5.70 7.55 23.88
N SER A 184 6.68 6.95 24.55
CA SER A 184 6.54 6.49 25.94
C SER A 184 6.51 7.64 26.96
N GLN A 185 6.95 8.84 26.57
CA GLN A 185 6.98 10.02 27.44
C GLN A 185 6.04 11.11 26.89
N ARG A 186 5.31 11.76 27.79
CA ARG A 186 4.41 12.86 27.45
C ARG A 186 5.22 14.03 26.87
N GLY A 187 4.76 14.58 25.75
CA GLY A 187 5.40 15.74 25.09
C GLY A 187 6.65 15.39 24.27
N ALA A 188 7.02 14.11 24.15
CA ALA A 188 8.19 13.67 23.40
C ALA A 188 7.95 13.48 21.88
N LEU A 189 6.75 13.80 21.39
CA LEU A 189 6.38 13.67 19.98
C LEU A 189 6.20 15.07 19.37
N THR A 190 7.19 15.48 18.58
CA THR A 190 7.16 16.73 17.81
C THR A 190 7.53 16.39 16.37
N PHE A 191 6.72 16.83 15.42
CA PHE A 191 6.97 16.60 14.00
C PHE A 191 6.33 17.68 13.13
N ARG A 192 6.84 17.81 11.91
CA ARG A 192 6.15 18.47 10.81
C ARG A 192 5.58 17.40 9.89
N MET A 193 4.35 17.61 9.44
CA MET A 193 3.71 16.78 8.43
C MET A 193 3.62 17.57 7.12
N THR A 194 3.88 16.95 5.99
CA THR A 194 3.75 17.59 4.67
C THR A 194 3.14 16.62 3.68
N LEU A 195 2.00 17.00 3.10
CA LEU A 195 1.44 16.33 1.93
C LEU A 195 1.94 17.06 0.70
N SER A 196 2.42 16.32 -0.30
CA SER A 196 2.89 16.88 -1.56
C SER A 196 2.61 15.95 -2.73
N ARG A 197 2.58 16.49 -3.95
CA ARG A 197 2.49 15.70 -5.17
C ARG A 197 3.40 16.32 -6.24
N PRO A 198 4.19 15.52 -6.98
CA PRO A 198 5.12 16.06 -7.99
C PRO A 198 4.47 16.85 -9.13
N SER A 199 3.22 16.55 -9.51
CA SER A 199 2.55 17.16 -10.66
C SER A 199 1.19 17.74 -10.28
N CYS A 200 0.96 19.01 -10.64
CA CYS A 200 -0.35 19.67 -10.65
C CYS A 200 -1.20 19.45 -9.39
N ALA A 201 -0.67 19.83 -8.23
CA ALA A 201 -1.43 19.82 -6.99
C ALA A 201 -1.32 21.16 -6.26
N GLU A 202 -2.41 21.53 -5.61
CA GLU A 202 -2.44 22.52 -4.56
C GLU A 202 -2.74 21.78 -3.24
N THR A 203 -2.03 22.13 -2.19
CA THR A 203 -2.17 21.53 -0.86
C THR A 203 -2.44 22.64 0.14
N GLU A 204 -3.48 22.50 0.95
CA GLU A 204 -3.90 23.51 1.92
C GLU A 204 -4.04 22.88 3.30
N ALA A 205 -3.40 23.48 4.31
CA ALA A 205 -3.59 23.10 5.70
C ALA A 205 -4.65 24.00 6.36
N ALA A 206 -5.68 23.40 6.94
CA ALA A 206 -6.77 24.09 7.63
C ALA A 206 -6.94 23.54 9.05
N GLY A 207 -6.37 24.23 10.04
CA GLY A 207 -6.45 23.83 11.45
C GLY A 207 -5.67 22.55 11.74
N ASP A 208 -6.37 21.50 12.18
CA ASP A 208 -5.84 20.16 12.41
C ASP A 208 -5.96 19.24 11.19
N ARG A 209 -6.30 19.80 10.02
CA ARG A 209 -6.44 19.10 8.74
C ARG A 209 -5.41 19.61 7.75
N LEU A 210 -4.96 18.72 6.88
CA LEU A 210 -4.00 18.96 5.82
C LEU A 210 -4.56 18.43 4.50
#